data_AF-A0A6U3RV48-F1
#
_entry.id   AF-A0A6U3RV48-F1
#
_cell.length_a   1.000
_cell.length_b   1.000
_cell.length_c   1.000
_cell.angle_alpha   90.00
_cell.angle_beta   90.00
_cell.angle_gamma   90.00
#
_symmetry.space_group_name_H-M   'P 1'
#
loop_
_entity.id
_entity.type
_entity.pdbx_description
1 polymer ?
#
loop_
_entity_poly.entity_id
_entity_poly.type
_entity_poly.pdbx_seq_one_letter_code
_entity_poly.pdbx_strand_id
1 'polypeptide(L)'
;MKDLPDLVVREAVSSIIWSVSSCILRITLGLVVLLAGHRSTVHGSGSSSSDTTEEEIMGVLGWFKGEILMTLSVLAGWVLCLFPRKVASGSAPGFVFASTWLLLPIQNMFGIIPNIPTRICEMSLGRLSKREIAVVLPIHFLGAMLGVFVAQFLSPSIVASHVVEPIIYSEGNPWLVDFIRETIINAVFTVAILVVPEIMKLNKIPRGFAVLFMWPLYNYSVDAAGTASTFGPDVIYALRCVGKNEEVPLGQFSHMIGPIVGGLLGGKIMSIFFPDDVSM
;
A
#
# COMPACT_ATOMS: atom_id res chain seq x y z
N MET A 1 -8.77 12.22 28.98
CA MET A 1 -9.81 12.84 28.13
C MET A 1 -9.52 14.30 27.75
N LYS A 2 -8.56 15.00 28.37
CA LYS A 2 -8.28 16.41 28.01
C LYS A 2 -7.69 16.57 26.60
N ASP A 3 -7.18 15.49 26.01
CA ASP A 3 -6.41 15.54 24.75
C ASP A 3 -7.21 15.11 23.50
N LEU A 4 -8.47 14.68 23.65
CA LEU A 4 -9.29 14.24 22.51
C LEU A 4 -9.50 15.35 21.45
N PRO A 5 -9.77 16.62 21.82
CA PRO A 5 -9.88 17.69 20.83
C PRO A 5 -8.58 17.95 20.06
N ASP A 6 -7.43 17.89 20.73
CA ASP A 6 -6.11 18.07 20.09
C ASP A 6 -5.83 16.93 19.10
N LEU A 7 -6.10 15.69 19.52
CA LEU A 7 -6.00 14.51 18.66
C LEU A 7 -6.84 14.68 17.39
N VAL A 8 -8.11 15.06 17.53
CA VAL A 8 -9.04 15.26 16.40
C VAL A 8 -8.50 16.29 15.40
N VAL A 9 -8.02 17.44 15.90
CA VAL A 9 -7.47 18.50 15.04
C VAL A 9 -6.22 18.02 14.31
N ARG A 10 -5.29 17.36 15.02
CA ARG A 10 -4.05 16.83 14.42
C ARG A 10 -4.35 15.78 13.35
N GLU A 11 -5.29 14.88 13.60
CA GLU A 11 -5.72 13.83 12.66
C GLU A 11 -6.34 14.43 11.40
N ALA A 12 -7.23 15.41 11.57
CA ALA A 12 -7.85 16.08 10.45
C ALA A 12 -6.82 16.81 9.57
N VAL A 13 -5.95 17.61 10.20
CA VAL A 13 -4.94 18.40 9.48
C VAL A 13 -3.91 17.49 8.80
N SER A 14 -3.41 16.47 9.49
CA SER A 14 -2.44 15.52 8.92
C SER A 14 -3.02 14.71 7.76
N SER A 15 -4.27 14.25 7.86
CA SER A 15 -4.96 13.52 6.79
C SER A 15 -5.15 14.38 5.54
N ILE A 16 -5.56 15.65 5.72
CA ILE A 16 -5.71 16.60 4.61
C ILE A 16 -4.35 16.86 3.93
N ILE A 17 -3.31 17.19 4.72
CA ILE A 17 -1.96 17.47 4.18
C ILE A 17 -1.41 16.26 3.44
N TRP A 18 -1.55 15.07 4.03
CA TRP A 18 -1.11 13.82 3.40
C TRP A 18 -1.82 13.57 2.07
N SER A 19 -3.15 13.71 2.04
CA SER A 19 -3.92 13.47 0.81
C SER A 19 -3.56 14.46 -0.29
N VAL A 20 -3.43 15.75 0.02
CA VAL A 20 -2.98 16.78 -0.94
C VAL A 20 -1.58 16.45 -1.45
N SER A 21 -0.64 16.14 -0.55
CA SER A 21 0.74 15.83 -0.91
C SER A 21 0.85 14.57 -1.77
N SER A 22 0.04 13.55 -1.48
CA SER A 22 -0.01 12.31 -2.27
C SER A 22 -0.57 12.55 -3.68
N CYS A 23 -1.58 13.41 -3.81
CA CYS A 23 -2.09 13.83 -5.12
C CYS A 23 -1.02 14.58 -5.92
N ILE A 24 -0.30 15.51 -5.30
CA ILE A 24 0.81 16.23 -5.95
C ILE A 24 1.88 15.24 -6.41
N LEU A 25 2.28 14.29 -5.54
CA LEU A 25 3.25 13.26 -5.89
C LEU A 25 2.77 12.40 -7.08
N ARG A 26 1.50 12.02 -7.09
CA ARG A 26 0.87 11.29 -8.20
C ARG A 26 1.00 12.05 -9.51
N ILE A 27 0.65 13.34 -9.51
CA ILE A 27 0.75 14.22 -10.69
C ILE A 27 2.20 14.29 -11.17
N THR A 28 3.14 14.56 -10.26
CA THR A 28 4.56 14.70 -10.60
C THR A 28 5.10 13.41 -11.23
N LEU A 29 4.80 12.25 -10.66
CA LEU A 29 5.22 10.96 -11.21
C LEU A 29 4.57 10.69 -12.58
N GLY A 30 3.28 10.99 -12.74
CA GLY A 30 2.59 10.87 -14.01
C GLY A 30 3.21 11.74 -15.11
N LEU A 31 3.56 12.99 -14.80
CA LEU A 31 4.27 13.89 -15.72
C LEU A 31 5.66 13.36 -16.07
N VAL A 32 6.41 12.86 -15.10
CA VAL A 32 7.75 12.26 -15.35
C VAL A 32 7.64 11.06 -16.28
N VAL A 33 6.68 10.16 -16.04
CA VAL A 33 6.44 9.00 -16.91
C VAL A 33 6.01 9.43 -18.31
N LEU A 34 5.13 10.42 -18.43
CA LEU A 34 4.69 10.96 -19.73
C LEU A 34 5.87 11.56 -20.52
N LEU A 35 6.73 12.33 -19.85
CA LEU A 35 7.93 12.91 -20.46
C LEU A 35 8.96 11.84 -20.85
N ALA A 36 9.14 10.81 -20.02
CA ALA A 36 10.03 9.68 -20.31
C ALA A 36 9.49 8.78 -21.43
N GLY A 37 8.17 8.57 -21.49
CA GLY A 37 7.48 7.80 -22.53
C GLY A 37 7.57 8.48 -23.90
N HIS A 38 7.41 9.80 -23.96
CA HIS A 38 7.60 10.58 -25.19
C HIS A 38 9.03 10.47 -25.74
N ARG A 39 10.01 10.18 -24.88
CA ARG A 39 11.40 9.94 -25.28
C ARG A 39 11.65 8.51 -25.78
N SER A 40 10.84 7.55 -25.33
CA SER A 40 10.98 6.13 -25.63
C SER A 40 10.29 5.71 -26.93
N THR A 41 9.25 6.43 -27.35
CA THR A 41 8.59 6.24 -28.67
C THR A 41 9.45 6.64 -29.87
N VAL A 42 10.63 7.24 -29.65
CA VAL A 42 11.57 7.65 -30.70
C VAL A 42 12.64 6.57 -30.98
N HIS A 43 12.84 5.59 -30.09
CA HIS A 43 13.87 4.56 -30.27
C HIS A 43 13.43 3.20 -29.76
N GLY A 44 13.15 2.27 -30.67
CA GLY A 44 13.25 0.83 -30.39
C GLY A 44 12.19 -0.04 -31.02
N SER A 45 12.39 -0.41 -32.29
CA SER A 45 11.88 -1.65 -32.88
C SER A 45 13.01 -2.66 -32.96
N GLY A 46 12.84 -3.83 -32.34
CA GLY A 46 13.68 -5.00 -32.59
C GLY A 46 13.97 -5.87 -31.36
N SER A 47 13.37 -7.05 -31.30
CA SER A 47 14.12 -8.32 -31.18
C SER A 47 13.18 -9.53 -31.18
N SER A 48 13.73 -10.62 -31.69
CA SER A 48 13.12 -11.86 -32.11
C SER A 48 13.33 -13.01 -31.10
N SER A 49 12.64 -14.11 -31.41
CA SER A 49 12.29 -15.31 -30.65
C SER A 49 13.40 -16.32 -30.28
N SER A 50 12.99 -17.23 -29.39
CA SER A 50 13.54 -18.49 -28.83
C SER A 50 13.96 -19.54 -29.90
N ASP A 51 14.67 -20.64 -29.63
CA ASP A 51 14.39 -21.78 -28.72
C ASP A 51 15.62 -22.73 -28.65
N THR A 52 16.03 -23.22 -27.46
CA THR A 52 15.91 -24.58 -26.85
C THR A 52 16.48 -25.80 -27.60
N THR A 53 17.27 -26.63 -26.89
CA THR A 53 17.11 -28.11 -26.74
C THR A 53 18.22 -28.69 -25.84
N GLU A 54 17.86 -29.19 -24.65
CA GLU A 54 18.65 -30.13 -23.83
C GLU A 54 17.67 -31.13 -23.20
N GLU A 55 17.47 -32.28 -23.86
CA GLU A 55 16.74 -33.43 -23.30
C GLU A 55 17.49 -34.69 -23.73
N GLU A 56 17.91 -35.53 -22.77
CA GLU A 56 17.73 -37.00 -22.84
C GLU A 56 18.37 -37.84 -21.71
N ILE A 57 18.98 -37.28 -20.66
CA ILE A 57 19.65 -38.13 -19.62
C ILE A 57 18.93 -38.17 -18.24
N MET A 58 17.82 -37.45 -18.05
CA MET A 58 17.21 -37.22 -16.70
C MET A 58 15.94 -38.04 -16.38
N GLY A 59 15.59 -39.06 -17.17
CA GLY A 59 14.24 -39.65 -17.16
C GLY A 59 13.83 -40.49 -15.94
N VAL A 60 14.72 -41.23 -15.28
CA VAL A 60 14.28 -42.28 -14.33
C VAL A 60 14.42 -41.88 -12.85
N LEU A 61 15.39 -41.03 -12.50
CA LEU A 61 15.47 -40.38 -11.17
C LEU A 61 14.57 -39.13 -11.07
N GLY A 62 14.13 -38.59 -12.22
CA GLY A 62 13.24 -37.43 -12.33
C GLY A 62 11.77 -37.74 -12.03
N TRP A 63 11.34 -39.00 -12.10
CA TRP A 63 9.93 -39.36 -11.91
C TRP A 63 9.50 -39.33 -10.42
N PHE A 64 10.31 -39.91 -9.52
CA PHE A 64 10.06 -39.87 -8.07
C PHE A 64 10.31 -38.49 -7.44
N LYS A 65 11.30 -37.74 -7.95
CA LYS A 65 11.44 -36.31 -7.66
C LYS A 65 10.28 -35.53 -8.26
N GLY A 66 9.79 -35.92 -9.44
CA GLY A 66 8.75 -35.25 -10.19
C GLY A 66 7.43 -35.15 -9.43
N GLU A 67 6.94 -36.23 -8.81
CA GLU A 67 5.67 -36.16 -8.07
C GLU A 67 5.77 -35.39 -6.75
N ILE A 68 6.87 -35.55 -5.99
CA ILE A 68 7.10 -34.77 -4.76
C ILE A 68 7.37 -33.31 -5.10
N LEU A 69 8.15 -33.02 -6.14
CA LEU A 69 8.45 -31.67 -6.61
C LEU A 69 7.23 -31.05 -7.30
N MET A 70 6.34 -31.84 -7.92
CA MET A 70 5.06 -31.38 -8.46
C MET A 70 4.08 -31.09 -7.35
N THR A 71 4.02 -31.92 -6.31
CA THR A 71 3.17 -31.66 -5.15
C THR A 71 3.69 -30.45 -4.38
N LEU A 72 5.01 -30.34 -4.18
CA LEU A 72 5.65 -29.18 -3.58
C LEU A 72 5.60 -27.95 -4.48
N SER A 73 5.61 -28.06 -5.81
CA SER A 73 5.48 -26.90 -6.71
C SER A 73 4.03 -26.49 -6.91
N VAL A 74 3.07 -27.41 -6.77
CA VAL A 74 1.65 -27.11 -6.67
C VAL A 74 1.40 -26.43 -5.34
N LEU A 75 1.84 -26.99 -4.20
CA LEU A 75 1.71 -26.36 -2.88
C LEU A 75 2.46 -25.05 -2.78
N ALA A 76 3.72 -25.00 -3.23
CA ALA A 76 4.48 -23.76 -3.34
C ALA A 76 3.83 -22.85 -4.37
N GLY A 77 3.21 -23.34 -5.43
CA GLY A 77 2.46 -22.54 -6.40
C GLY A 77 1.20 -21.93 -5.78
N TRP A 78 0.48 -22.66 -4.96
CA TRP A 78 -0.65 -22.18 -4.16
C TRP A 78 -0.17 -21.12 -3.16
N VAL A 79 0.92 -21.39 -2.45
CA VAL A 79 1.54 -20.47 -1.48
C VAL A 79 2.11 -19.22 -2.17
N LEU A 80 2.78 -19.36 -3.31
CA LEU A 80 3.30 -18.27 -4.14
C LEU A 80 2.18 -17.49 -4.82
N CYS A 81 1.03 -18.12 -5.10
CA CYS A 81 -0.20 -17.42 -5.47
C CYS A 81 -0.78 -16.62 -4.29
N LEU A 82 -0.51 -16.98 -3.03
CA LEU A 82 -0.87 -16.14 -1.88
C LEU A 82 0.14 -15.01 -1.65
N PHE A 83 1.38 -15.15 -2.14
CA PHE A 83 2.36 -14.08 -2.09
C PHE A 83 2.10 -13.02 -3.17
N PRO A 84 2.36 -11.73 -2.86
CA PRO A 84 2.12 -10.68 -3.82
C PRO A 84 3.06 -10.81 -5.03
N ARG A 85 2.54 -10.60 -6.24
CA ARG A 85 3.35 -10.62 -7.48
C ARG A 85 4.07 -9.30 -7.67
N LYS A 86 5.04 -9.19 -8.57
CA LYS A 86 5.63 -7.87 -8.90
C LYS A 86 4.60 -7.01 -9.64
N VAL A 87 4.55 -5.70 -9.35
CA VAL A 87 3.67 -4.74 -10.05
C VAL A 87 4.00 -4.66 -11.54
N ALA A 88 2.97 -4.70 -12.38
CA ALA A 88 3.10 -4.72 -13.83
C ALA A 88 3.32 -3.34 -14.49
N SER A 89 3.03 -2.24 -13.77
CA SER A 89 3.06 -0.86 -14.30
C SER A 89 3.93 0.10 -13.48
N GLY A 90 4.39 1.19 -14.13
CA GLY A 90 5.47 2.06 -13.65
C GLY A 90 5.21 2.94 -12.42
N SER A 91 4.01 2.95 -11.84
CA SER A 91 3.73 3.68 -10.60
C SER A 91 2.79 2.89 -9.70
N ALA A 92 3.38 2.07 -8.83
CA ALA A 92 2.64 1.35 -7.80
C ALA A 92 1.88 2.33 -6.88
N PRO A 93 0.54 2.20 -6.72
CA PRO A 93 -0.25 3.12 -5.90
C PRO A 93 0.28 3.27 -4.47
N GLY A 94 0.80 2.19 -3.89
CA GLY A 94 1.38 2.21 -2.56
C GLY A 94 2.58 3.13 -2.41
N PHE A 95 3.41 3.30 -3.45
CA PHE A 95 4.52 4.26 -3.40
C PHE A 95 4.03 5.70 -3.35
N VAL A 96 2.88 6.00 -3.96
CA VAL A 96 2.28 7.33 -4.01
C VAL A 96 1.58 7.63 -2.68
N PHE A 97 0.65 6.76 -2.27
CA PHE A 97 -0.26 7.02 -1.16
C PHE A 97 0.28 6.58 0.20
N ALA A 98 1.21 5.63 0.23
CA ALA A 98 1.87 5.20 1.46
C ALA A 98 3.38 5.50 1.46
N SER A 99 3.76 6.56 0.73
CA SER A 99 5.14 7.02 0.62
C SER A 99 5.73 7.32 2.00
N THR A 100 6.80 6.63 2.38
CA THR A 100 7.55 6.94 3.61
C THR A 100 8.12 8.36 3.60
N TRP A 101 8.40 8.91 2.40
CA TRP A 101 8.87 10.29 2.25
C TRP A 101 7.80 11.34 2.58
N LEU A 102 6.52 10.97 2.55
CA LEU A 102 5.43 11.85 2.98
C LEU A 102 5.03 11.54 4.43
N LEU A 103 4.84 10.26 4.74
CA LEU A 103 4.31 9.84 6.04
C LEU A 103 5.25 10.16 7.21
N LEU A 104 6.56 9.94 7.08
CA LEU A 104 7.50 10.18 8.19
C LEU A 104 7.70 11.68 8.51
N PRO A 105 7.82 12.60 7.54
CA PRO A 105 7.81 14.02 7.85
C PRO A 105 6.52 14.49 8.50
N ILE A 106 5.35 14.00 8.05
CA ILE A 106 4.06 14.31 8.67
C ILE A 106 4.03 13.80 10.12
N GLN A 107 4.54 12.59 10.37
CA GLN A 107 4.69 12.06 11.72
C GLN A 107 5.60 12.94 12.59
N ASN A 108 6.69 13.49 12.06
CA ASN A 108 7.54 14.39 12.83
C ASN A 108 6.84 15.72 13.17
N MET A 109 5.99 16.25 12.28
CA MET A 109 5.25 17.50 12.50
C MET A 109 4.06 17.33 13.44
N PHE A 110 3.29 16.25 13.27
CA PHE A 110 2.02 16.05 13.95
C PHE A 110 2.03 14.91 14.94
N GLY A 111 3.15 14.19 15.12
CA GLY A 111 3.26 13.03 16.00
C GLY A 111 2.45 11.80 15.59
N ILE A 112 1.88 11.77 14.38
CA ILE A 112 0.96 10.72 13.91
C ILE A 112 1.22 10.38 12.44
N ILE A 113 0.99 9.12 12.08
CA ILE A 113 1.02 8.66 10.69
C ILE A 113 -0.43 8.62 10.20
N PRO A 114 -0.83 9.47 9.24
CA PRO A 114 -2.22 9.53 8.77
C PRO A 114 -2.51 8.36 7.82
N ASN A 115 -2.56 7.16 8.37
CA ASN A 115 -2.82 5.92 7.63
C ASN A 115 -3.69 4.98 8.48
N ILE A 116 -4.91 4.68 8.01
CA ILE A 116 -5.90 3.90 8.78
C ILE A 116 -5.32 2.56 9.30
N PRO A 117 -4.70 1.69 8.47
CA PRO A 117 -4.09 0.45 8.96
C PRO A 117 -3.11 0.68 10.12
N THR A 118 -2.29 1.74 10.03
CA THR A 118 -1.35 2.11 11.08
C THR A 118 -2.06 2.52 12.37
N ARG A 119 -3.13 3.33 12.30
CA ARG A 119 -3.92 3.71 13.49
C ARG A 119 -4.60 2.50 14.13
N ILE A 120 -5.12 1.56 13.32
CA ILE A 120 -5.71 0.31 13.82
C ILE A 120 -4.66 -0.59 14.49
N CYS A 121 -3.44 -0.62 13.95
CA CYS A 121 -2.29 -1.27 14.57
C CYS A 121 -1.97 -0.64 15.93
N GLU A 122 -1.89 0.69 16.03
CA GLU A 122 -1.65 1.41 17.28
C GLU A 122 -2.74 1.19 18.33
N MET A 123 -4.01 1.09 17.91
CA MET A 123 -5.11 0.69 18.80
C MET A 123 -4.89 -0.72 19.36
N SER A 124 -4.41 -1.65 18.53
CA SER A 124 -4.13 -3.03 18.95
C SER A 124 -2.97 -3.12 19.95
N LEU A 125 -2.06 -2.14 19.91
CA LEU A 125 -0.98 -1.94 20.87
C LEU A 125 -1.41 -1.20 22.13
N GLY A 126 -2.66 -0.70 22.20
CA GLY A 126 -3.16 0.08 23.33
C GLY A 126 -2.73 1.56 23.32
N ARG A 127 -2.05 2.03 22.26
CA ARG A 127 -1.68 3.45 22.09
C ARG A 127 -2.89 4.33 21.76
N LEU A 128 -3.96 3.74 21.24
CA LEU A 128 -5.24 4.39 20.98
C LEU A 128 -6.39 3.59 21.57
N SER A 129 -7.34 4.28 22.18
CA SER A 129 -8.58 3.68 22.64
C SER A 129 -9.53 3.41 21.45
N LYS A 130 -10.43 2.43 21.61
CA LYS A 130 -11.49 2.14 20.63
C LYS A 130 -12.37 3.36 20.34
N ARG A 131 -12.58 4.22 21.35
CA ARG A 131 -13.35 5.47 21.22
C ARG A 131 -12.63 6.48 20.32
N GLU A 132 -11.31 6.62 20.47
CA GLU A 132 -10.52 7.49 19.62
C GLU A 132 -10.54 6.99 18.18
N ILE A 133 -10.38 5.69 17.94
CA ILE A 133 -10.50 5.11 16.58
C ILE A 133 -11.88 5.38 15.95
N ALA A 134 -12.97 5.27 16.71
CA ALA A 134 -14.31 5.55 16.19
C ALA A 134 -14.46 7.00 15.70
N VAL A 135 -13.69 7.94 16.26
CA VAL A 135 -13.66 9.35 15.85
C VAL A 135 -12.64 9.60 14.74
N VAL A 136 -11.46 8.98 14.83
CA VAL A 136 -10.37 9.11 13.86
C VAL A 136 -10.79 8.56 12.49
N LEU A 137 -11.45 7.40 12.45
CA LEU A 137 -11.83 6.76 11.20
C LEU A 137 -12.63 7.68 10.25
N PRO A 138 -13.76 8.30 10.64
CA PRO A 138 -14.47 9.22 9.74
C PRO A 138 -13.64 10.46 9.37
N ILE A 139 -12.75 10.93 10.25
CA ILE A 139 -11.86 12.06 9.95
C ILE A 139 -10.89 11.72 8.81
N HIS A 140 -10.33 10.51 8.78
CA HIS A 140 -9.46 10.08 7.69
C HIS A 140 -10.21 10.08 6.34
N PHE A 141 -11.41 9.49 6.29
CA PHE A 141 -12.21 9.48 5.06
C PHE A 141 -12.58 10.88 4.58
N LEU A 142 -13.05 11.75 5.49
CA LEU A 142 -13.39 13.13 5.16
C LEU A 142 -12.16 13.96 4.77
N GLY A 143 -11.05 13.80 5.49
CA GLY A 143 -9.80 14.49 5.24
C GLY A 143 -9.18 14.10 3.91
N ALA A 144 -9.18 12.80 3.58
CA ALA A 144 -8.75 12.31 2.28
C ALA A 144 -9.65 12.83 1.15
N MET A 145 -10.97 12.77 1.32
CA MET A 145 -11.91 13.32 0.34
C MET A 145 -11.69 14.82 0.10
N LEU A 146 -11.55 15.60 1.18
CA LEU A 146 -11.27 17.03 1.08
C LEU A 146 -9.91 17.29 0.44
N GLY A 147 -8.88 16.52 0.76
CA GLY A 147 -7.55 16.66 0.18
C GLY A 147 -7.53 16.35 -1.32
N VAL A 148 -8.18 15.28 -1.77
CA VAL A 148 -8.35 14.97 -3.20
C VAL A 148 -9.15 16.07 -3.90
N PHE A 149 -10.23 16.56 -3.28
CA PHE A 149 -11.04 17.65 -3.84
C PHE A 149 -10.24 18.95 -3.99
N VAL A 150 -9.47 19.34 -2.97
CA VAL A 150 -8.58 20.51 -3.01
C VAL A 150 -7.52 20.33 -4.09
N ALA A 151 -6.89 19.15 -4.17
CA ALA A 151 -5.90 18.87 -5.20
C ALA A 151 -6.49 18.96 -6.61
N GLN A 152 -7.71 18.46 -6.82
CA GLN A 152 -8.43 18.59 -8.09
C GLN A 152 -8.72 20.05 -8.42
N PHE A 153 -9.20 20.83 -7.45
CA PHE A 153 -9.54 22.25 -7.63
C PHE A 153 -8.32 23.11 -7.97
N LEU A 154 -7.17 22.82 -7.37
CA LEU A 154 -5.91 23.53 -7.61
C LEU A 154 -5.19 23.08 -8.89
N SER A 155 -5.60 21.95 -9.48
CA SER A 155 -4.95 21.39 -10.66
C SER A 155 -5.54 21.97 -11.96
N PRO A 156 -4.72 22.26 -12.98
CA PRO A 156 -5.22 22.58 -14.31
C PRO A 156 -6.13 21.46 -14.83
N SER A 157 -7.17 21.80 -15.59
CA SER A 157 -8.20 20.85 -16.08
C SER A 157 -7.62 19.63 -16.81
N ILE A 158 -6.50 19.82 -17.51
CA ILE A 158 -5.77 18.76 -18.23
C ILE A 158 -5.19 17.70 -17.28
N VAL A 159 -4.77 18.12 -16.08
CA VAL A 159 -4.12 17.26 -15.08
C VAL A 159 -5.13 16.77 -14.04
N ALA A 160 -6.24 17.49 -13.85
CA ALA A 160 -7.28 17.18 -12.89
C ALA A 160 -7.86 15.76 -13.06
N SER A 161 -7.96 15.26 -14.29
CA SER A 161 -8.41 13.88 -14.56
C SER A 161 -7.46 12.83 -13.96
N HIS A 162 -6.15 13.05 -14.01
CA HIS A 162 -5.14 12.13 -13.47
C HIS A 162 -5.10 12.15 -11.93
N VAL A 163 -5.47 13.28 -11.31
CA VAL A 163 -5.56 13.40 -9.85
C VAL A 163 -6.62 12.47 -9.29
N VAL A 164 -7.80 12.50 -9.90
CA VAL A 164 -9.01 11.81 -9.43
C VAL A 164 -9.25 10.48 -10.13
N GLU A 165 -8.35 10.07 -11.02
CA GLU A 165 -8.46 8.79 -11.71
C GLU A 165 -8.55 7.68 -10.66
N PRO A 166 -9.62 6.87 -10.69
CA PRO A 166 -9.82 5.83 -9.68
C PRO A 166 -8.72 4.77 -9.82
N ILE A 167 -8.43 4.11 -8.70
CA ILE A 167 -7.56 2.94 -8.72
C ILE A 167 -8.44 1.75 -9.06
N ILE A 168 -8.17 1.15 -10.21
CA ILE A 168 -8.95 0.03 -10.75
C ILE A 168 -8.21 -1.25 -10.41
N TYR A 169 -8.82 -2.06 -9.53
CA TYR A 169 -8.38 -3.41 -9.25
C TYR A 169 -9.08 -4.41 -10.17
N SER A 170 -8.42 -5.51 -10.49
CA SER A 170 -9.01 -6.58 -11.29
C SER A 170 -10.14 -7.30 -10.55
N GLU A 171 -11.26 -7.52 -11.22
CA GLU A 171 -12.37 -8.32 -10.72
C GLU A 171 -12.29 -9.80 -11.15
N GLY A 172 -11.22 -10.18 -11.87
CA GLY A 172 -11.08 -11.52 -12.44
C GLY A 172 -10.64 -12.60 -11.45
N ASN A 173 -10.19 -12.23 -10.25
CA ASN A 173 -9.71 -13.17 -9.24
C ASN A 173 -10.78 -13.48 -8.19
N PRO A 174 -10.63 -14.61 -7.47
CA PRO A 174 -11.41 -14.83 -6.26
C PRO A 174 -11.10 -13.73 -5.25
N TRP A 175 -12.10 -12.94 -4.87
CA TRP A 175 -11.99 -11.83 -3.91
C TRP A 175 -11.24 -12.19 -2.62
N LEU A 176 -11.32 -13.46 -2.20
CA LEU A 176 -10.62 -13.99 -1.03
C LEU A 176 -9.09 -13.96 -1.18
N VAL A 177 -8.57 -14.24 -2.37
CA VAL A 177 -7.11 -14.20 -2.64
C VAL A 177 -6.60 -12.77 -2.52
N ASP A 178 -7.31 -11.83 -3.12
CA ASP A 178 -6.95 -10.41 -3.08
C ASP A 178 -7.07 -9.86 -1.65
N PHE A 179 -8.11 -10.28 -0.92
CA PHE A 179 -8.27 -9.97 0.50
C PHE A 179 -7.12 -10.49 1.36
N ILE A 180 -6.68 -11.74 1.17
CA ILE A 180 -5.56 -12.32 1.93
C ILE A 180 -4.26 -11.57 1.61
N ARG A 181 -4.00 -11.29 0.33
CA ARG A 181 -2.81 -10.53 -0.10
C ARG A 181 -2.80 -9.13 0.49
N GLU A 182 -3.93 -8.42 0.42
CA GLU A 182 -4.11 -7.09 1.04
C GLU A 182 -3.86 -7.13 2.55
N THR A 183 -4.44 -8.12 3.22
CA THR A 183 -4.26 -8.30 4.67
C THR A 183 -2.79 -8.49 5.02
N ILE A 184 -2.09 -9.40 4.34
CA ILE A 184 -0.68 -9.71 4.62
C ILE A 184 0.20 -8.50 4.34
N ILE A 185 0.06 -7.86 3.16
CA ILE A 185 0.94 -6.75 2.80
C ILE A 185 0.74 -5.54 3.72
N ASN A 186 -0.50 -5.26 4.14
CA ASN A 186 -0.77 -4.19 5.10
C ASN A 186 -0.27 -4.52 6.51
N ALA A 187 -0.34 -5.78 6.94
CA ALA A 187 0.28 -6.20 8.20
C ALA A 187 1.79 -5.98 8.19
N VAL A 188 2.47 -6.38 7.11
CA VAL A 188 3.93 -6.16 6.97
C VAL A 188 4.25 -4.67 6.88
N PHE A 189 3.47 -3.90 6.12
CA PHE A 189 3.64 -2.46 5.99
C PHE A 189 3.50 -1.74 7.33
N THR A 190 2.45 -2.01 8.10
CA THR A 190 2.21 -1.37 9.41
C THR A 190 3.30 -1.69 10.43
N VAL A 191 3.75 -2.94 10.47
CA VAL A 191 4.92 -3.32 11.28
C VAL A 191 6.15 -2.53 10.83
N ALA A 192 6.44 -2.55 9.53
CA ALA A 192 7.68 -1.98 9.02
C ALA A 192 7.72 -0.44 9.16
N ILE A 193 6.61 0.27 8.90
CA ILE A 193 6.55 1.74 9.04
C ILE A 193 6.70 2.20 10.49
N LEU A 194 6.27 1.39 11.47
CA LEU A 194 6.39 1.71 12.89
C LEU A 194 7.74 1.26 13.48
N VAL A 195 8.27 0.12 13.04
CA VAL A 195 9.47 -0.51 13.64
C VAL A 195 10.76 -0.06 12.96
N VAL A 196 10.81 -0.02 11.63
CA VAL A 196 12.05 0.26 10.88
C VAL A 196 12.63 1.64 11.23
N PRO A 197 11.86 2.74 11.27
CA PRO A 197 12.41 4.05 11.63
C PRO A 197 13.00 4.08 13.05
N GLU A 198 12.45 3.31 13.99
CA GLU A 198 12.96 3.22 15.36
C GLU A 198 14.23 2.37 15.43
N ILE A 199 14.29 1.23 14.75
CA ILE A 199 15.54 0.44 14.63
C ILE A 199 16.66 1.30 14.04
N MET A 200 16.36 2.05 12.98
CA MET A 200 17.33 2.93 12.35
C MET A 200 17.80 4.03 13.29
N LYS A 201 16.87 4.66 14.04
CA LYS A 201 17.19 5.67 15.05
C LYS A 201 18.12 5.12 16.13
N LEU A 202 17.85 3.91 16.64
CA LEU A 202 18.72 3.24 17.62
C LEU A 202 20.14 3.03 17.09
N ASN A 203 20.27 2.77 15.78
CA ASN A 203 21.55 2.59 15.10
C ASN A 203 22.15 3.89 14.55
N LYS A 204 21.60 5.06 14.89
CA LYS A 204 22.03 6.38 14.40
C LYS A 204 22.03 6.51 12.87
N ILE A 205 21.20 5.72 12.19
CA ILE A 205 21.00 5.79 10.73
C ILE A 205 19.91 6.83 10.45
N PRO A 206 20.11 7.75 9.49
CA PRO A 206 19.08 8.72 9.13
C PRO A 206 17.77 8.05 8.72
N ARG A 207 16.66 8.44 9.34
CA ARG A 207 15.31 7.87 9.09
C ARG A 207 14.90 7.87 7.61
N GLY A 208 15.45 8.78 6.80
CA GLY A 208 15.19 8.86 5.35
C GLY A 208 15.52 7.56 4.59
N PHE A 209 16.45 6.73 5.08
CA PHE A 209 16.76 5.43 4.47
C PHE A 209 15.71 4.35 4.74
N ALA A 210 14.69 4.60 5.57
CA ALA A 210 13.60 3.65 5.81
C ALA A 210 12.89 3.26 4.51
N VAL A 211 12.86 4.17 3.53
CA VAL A 211 12.30 3.93 2.19
C VAL A 211 12.93 2.70 1.52
N LEU A 212 14.23 2.43 1.73
CA LEU A 212 14.92 1.31 1.08
C LEU A 212 14.40 -0.04 1.59
N PHE A 213 14.05 -0.11 2.86
CA PHE A 213 13.46 -1.31 3.48
C PHE A 213 11.98 -1.47 3.11
N MET A 214 11.28 -0.35 2.93
CA MET A 214 9.86 -0.33 2.53
C MET A 214 9.66 -0.52 1.03
N TRP A 215 10.68 -0.23 0.21
CA TRP A 215 10.60 -0.26 -1.24
C TRP A 215 10.05 -1.58 -1.82
N PRO A 216 10.47 -2.78 -1.35
CA PRO A 216 9.90 -4.03 -1.83
C PRO A 216 8.39 -4.10 -1.60
N LEU A 217 7.87 -3.56 -0.49
CA LEU A 217 6.45 -3.59 -0.14
C LEU A 217 5.59 -2.83 -1.14
N TYR A 218 6.11 -1.73 -1.68
CA TYR A 218 5.40 -0.96 -2.70
C TYR A 218 5.29 -1.69 -4.04
N ASN A 219 6.20 -2.62 -4.32
CA ASN A 219 6.27 -3.32 -5.60
C ASN A 219 5.51 -4.65 -5.61
N TYR A 220 4.76 -4.93 -4.54
CA TYR A 220 3.98 -6.14 -4.36
C TYR A 220 2.52 -5.91 -4.76
N SER A 221 2.09 -6.65 -5.77
CA SER A 221 0.75 -6.69 -6.33
C SER A 221 -0.17 -7.54 -5.47
N VAL A 222 -1.34 -6.98 -5.19
CA VAL A 222 -2.38 -7.57 -4.36
C VAL A 222 -3.53 -8.13 -5.16
N ASP A 223 -3.60 -7.90 -6.47
CA ASP A 223 -4.70 -8.34 -7.34
C ASP A 223 -4.24 -9.23 -8.51
N ALA A 224 -5.18 -9.60 -9.40
CA ALA A 224 -4.88 -10.37 -10.60
C ALA A 224 -4.13 -9.57 -11.68
N ALA A 225 -4.42 -8.28 -11.79
CA ALA A 225 -3.92 -7.40 -12.85
C ALA A 225 -2.52 -6.86 -12.58
N GLY A 226 -1.91 -7.16 -11.44
CA GLY A 226 -0.59 -6.64 -11.11
C GLY A 226 -0.64 -5.29 -10.40
N THR A 227 -1.79 -4.85 -9.90
CA THR A 227 -1.97 -3.61 -9.13
C THR A 227 -1.47 -3.79 -7.70
N ALA A 228 -0.68 -2.85 -7.20
CA ALA A 228 -0.22 -2.80 -5.81
C ALA A 228 -1.28 -2.22 -4.88
N SER A 229 -1.18 -2.56 -3.59
CA SER A 229 -2.00 -1.96 -2.53
C SER A 229 -1.77 -0.45 -2.45
N THR A 230 -2.82 0.30 -2.15
CA THR A 230 -2.69 1.71 -1.73
C THR A 230 -2.25 1.85 -0.28
N PHE A 231 -2.35 0.77 0.50
CA PHE A 231 -2.24 0.76 1.96
C PHE A 231 -3.19 1.73 2.68
N GLY A 232 -4.20 2.27 2.00
CA GLY A 232 -5.08 3.33 2.49
C GLY A 232 -6.47 3.18 1.90
N PRO A 233 -7.45 2.65 2.66
CA PRO A 233 -8.82 2.48 2.17
C PRO A 233 -9.56 3.83 2.03
N ASP A 234 -9.19 4.82 2.83
CA ASP A 234 -9.65 6.21 2.75
C ASP A 234 -9.32 6.89 1.42
N VAL A 235 -8.14 6.62 0.86
CA VAL A 235 -7.75 7.14 -0.46
C VAL A 235 -8.58 6.53 -1.58
N ILE A 236 -8.79 5.20 -1.56
CA ILE A 236 -9.60 4.51 -2.57
C ILE A 236 -11.01 5.12 -2.58
N TYR A 237 -11.58 5.31 -1.39
CA TYR A 237 -12.87 5.95 -1.22
C TYR A 237 -12.87 7.40 -1.74
N ALA A 238 -11.90 8.22 -1.32
CA ALA A 238 -11.80 9.62 -1.72
C ALA A 238 -11.71 9.81 -3.24
N LEU A 239 -10.85 9.04 -3.92
CA LEU A 239 -10.69 9.10 -5.38
C LEU A 239 -11.99 8.75 -6.10
N ARG A 240 -12.75 7.78 -5.60
CA ARG A 240 -14.04 7.38 -6.20
C ARG A 240 -15.11 8.46 -6.02
N CYS A 241 -15.28 8.97 -4.80
CA CYS A 241 -16.26 10.00 -4.50
C CYS A 241 -16.03 11.27 -5.33
N VAL A 242 -14.77 11.70 -5.46
CA VAL A 242 -14.44 12.93 -6.20
C VAL A 242 -14.45 12.68 -7.72
N GLY A 243 -14.02 11.49 -8.16
CA GLY A 243 -13.98 11.11 -9.58
C GLY A 243 -15.35 10.86 -10.22
N LYS A 244 -16.46 10.96 -9.46
CA LYS A 244 -17.84 10.64 -9.91
C LYS A 244 -17.98 9.23 -10.49
N ASN A 245 -17.12 8.31 -10.07
CA ASN A 245 -17.26 6.91 -10.42
C ASN A 245 -18.34 6.30 -9.53
N GLU A 246 -19.11 5.35 -10.06
CA GLU A 246 -20.19 4.67 -9.34
C GLU A 246 -19.73 4.02 -8.02
N GLU A 247 -20.70 3.55 -7.23
CA GLU A 247 -20.48 2.85 -5.94
C GLU A 247 -19.35 1.83 -6.02
N VAL A 248 -18.63 1.63 -4.91
CA VAL A 248 -17.52 0.67 -4.83
C VAL A 248 -18.06 -0.71 -5.21
N PRO A 249 -17.60 -1.32 -6.34
CA PRO A 249 -18.06 -2.65 -6.71
C PRO A 249 -17.76 -3.61 -5.57
N LEU A 250 -18.67 -4.56 -5.31
CA LEU A 250 -18.49 -5.55 -4.24
C LEU A 250 -17.14 -6.29 -4.34
N GLY A 251 -16.63 -6.48 -5.56
CA GLY A 251 -15.32 -7.08 -5.82
C GLY A 251 -14.14 -6.28 -5.25
N GLN A 252 -14.28 -4.98 -5.01
CA GLN A 252 -13.22 -4.12 -4.46
C GLN A 252 -13.27 -3.98 -2.95
N PHE A 253 -14.24 -4.63 -2.28
CA PHE A 253 -14.36 -4.57 -0.83
C PHE A 253 -13.17 -5.22 -0.12
N SER A 254 -12.50 -6.19 -0.78
CA SER A 254 -11.23 -6.78 -0.35
C SER A 254 -10.15 -5.72 -0.08
N HIS A 255 -10.06 -4.71 -0.94
CA HIS A 255 -9.09 -3.61 -0.84
C HIS A 255 -9.49 -2.54 0.19
N MET A 256 -10.74 -2.54 0.65
CA MET A 256 -11.21 -1.66 1.73
C MET A 256 -11.02 -2.31 3.11
N ILE A 257 -11.34 -3.60 3.24
CA ILE A 257 -11.32 -4.32 4.51
C ILE A 257 -9.95 -4.97 4.78
N GLY A 258 -9.28 -5.47 3.74
CA GLY A 258 -7.95 -6.09 3.85
C GLY A 258 -6.94 -5.21 4.60
N PRO A 259 -6.82 -3.91 4.29
CA PRO A 259 -5.95 -3.00 5.04
C PRO A 259 -6.31 -2.87 6.54
N ILE A 260 -7.60 -2.86 6.89
CA ILE A 260 -8.06 -2.77 8.29
C ILE A 260 -7.67 -4.04 9.05
N VAL A 261 -7.94 -5.21 8.48
CA VAL A 261 -7.58 -6.50 9.07
C VAL A 261 -6.05 -6.67 9.12
N GLY A 262 -5.35 -6.17 8.11
CA GLY A 262 -3.88 -6.11 8.08
C GLY A 262 -3.33 -5.26 9.23
N GLY A 263 -3.93 -4.10 9.52
CA GLY A 263 -3.56 -3.28 10.68
C GLY A 263 -3.76 -4.01 12.02
N LEU A 264 -4.86 -4.74 12.19
CA LEU A 264 -5.09 -5.58 13.39
C LEU A 264 -4.02 -6.67 13.53
N LEU A 265 -3.72 -7.37 12.42
CA LEU A 265 -2.70 -8.42 12.39
C LEU A 265 -1.31 -7.86 12.66
N GLY A 266 -0.94 -6.73 12.05
CA GLY A 266 0.31 -6.01 12.28
C GLY A 266 0.47 -5.61 13.74
N GLY A 267 -0.60 -5.11 14.37
CA GLY A 267 -0.61 -4.79 15.79
C GLY A 267 -0.41 -6.01 16.69
N LYS A 268 -0.97 -7.18 16.32
CA LYS A 268 -0.69 -8.43 17.03
C LYS A 268 0.76 -8.88 16.87
N ILE A 269 1.32 -8.82 15.66
CA ILE A 269 2.73 -9.11 15.42
C ILE A 269 3.61 -8.20 16.29
N MET A 270 3.36 -6.88 16.27
CA MET A 270 4.10 -5.93 17.08
C MET A 270 3.96 -6.21 18.59
N SER A 271 2.77 -6.51 19.09
CA SER A 271 2.57 -6.78 20.52
C SER A 271 3.37 -7.99 21.05
N ILE A 272 3.75 -8.92 20.15
CA ILE A 272 4.49 -10.13 20.49
C ILE A 272 6.00 -9.92 20.30
N PHE A 273 6.40 -9.37 19.15
CA PHE A 273 7.82 -9.30 18.76
C PHE A 273 8.48 -7.95 19.04
N PHE A 274 7.70 -6.89 19.17
CA PHE A 274 8.15 -5.52 19.42
C PHE A 274 7.27 -4.86 20.49
N PRO A 275 7.12 -5.46 21.69
CA PRO A 275 6.23 -4.93 22.71
C PRO A 275 6.69 -3.54 23.15
N ASP A 276 5.72 -2.66 23.36
CA ASP A 276 5.96 -1.37 24.02
C ASP A 276 6.29 -1.61 25.49
N ASP A 277 7.23 -0.82 26.03
CA ASP A 277 7.48 -0.81 27.47
C ASP A 277 6.23 -0.33 28.21
N VAL A 278 5.64 -1.21 29.00
CA VAL A 278 4.40 -0.97 29.78
C VAL A 278 4.58 0.11 30.86
N SER A 279 5.81 0.57 31.08
CA SER A 279 6.22 1.44 32.18
C SER A 279 6.38 2.93 31.84
N MET A 280 5.88 3.41 30.70
CA MET A 280 5.81 4.86 30.40
C MET A 280 4.39 5.40 30.51
#